data_AF-A0A966MRG1-F1
#
_entry.id   AF-A0A966MRG1-F1
#
_cell.length_a   1.000
_cell.length_b   1.000
_cell.length_c   1.000
_cell.angle_alpha   90.00
_cell.angle_beta   90.00
_cell.angle_gamma   90.00
#
_symmetry.space_group_name_H-M   'P 1'
#
loop_
_entity.id
_entity.type
_entity.pdbx_description
1 polymer ?
#
loop_
_entity_poly.entity_id
_entity_poly.type
_entity_poly.pdbx_seq_one_letter_code
_entity_poly.pdbx_strand_id
1 'polypeptide(L)'
;DVVARMLPYWESAIVPDLKAGATVLVAAHGNSLRALVKHLDGISDSEIAELNIPTGIPLHYVLDANLKPTKAGEYLDPAAAAEAIKAVANQGKK
;
A
#
# COMPACT_ATOMS: atom_id res chain seq x y z
N ASP A 1 -16.35 1.65 -6.25
CA ASP A 1 -15.27 0.94 -5.54
C ASP A 1 -13.95 1.69 -5.73
N VAL A 2 -13.09 1.73 -4.72
CA VAL A 2 -11.77 2.37 -4.80
C VAL A 2 -10.80 1.54 -5.64
N VAL A 3 -10.86 0.21 -5.58
CA VAL A 3 -10.00 -0.68 -6.38
C VAL A 3 -10.22 -0.45 -7.87
N ALA A 4 -11.49 -0.39 -8.29
CA ALA A 4 -11.89 -0.19 -9.69
C ALA A 4 -11.32 1.09 -10.34
N ARG A 5 -11.00 2.12 -9.55
CA ARG A 5 -10.38 3.37 -10.04
C ARG A 5 -8.87 3.46 -9.75
N MET A 6 -8.37 2.72 -8.76
CA MET A 6 -6.95 2.70 -8.41
C MET A 6 -6.14 1.87 -9.41
N LEU A 7 -6.64 0.71 -9.84
CA LEU A 7 -5.91 -0.16 -10.77
C LEU A 7 -5.67 0.47 -12.15
N PRO A 8 -6.65 1.16 -12.77
CA PRO A 8 -6.38 1.90 -14.00
C PRO A 8 -5.25 2.94 -13.85
N TYR A 9 -5.15 3.60 -12.69
CA TYR A 9 -4.08 4.57 -12.44
C TYR A 9 -2.72 3.88 -12.19
N TRP A 10 -2.70 2.77 -11.46
CA TRP A 10 -1.52 1.92 -11.31
C TRP A 10 -0.95 1.53 -12.68
N GLU A 11 -1.78 0.97 -13.57
CA GLU A 11 -1.35 0.51 -14.90
C GLU A 11 -0.94 1.64 -15.85
N SER A 12 -1.64 2.78 -15.82
CA SER A 12 -1.44 3.85 -16.81
C SER A 12 -0.38 4.90 -16.41
N ALA A 13 -0.12 5.07 -15.11
CA ALA A 13 0.79 6.11 -14.62
C ALA A 13 1.98 5.54 -13.84
N ILE A 14 1.76 4.59 -12.93
CA ILE A 14 2.83 4.08 -12.04
C ILE A 14 3.68 3.02 -12.73
N VAL A 15 3.04 2.05 -13.39
CA VAL A 15 3.70 0.93 -14.09
C VAL A 15 4.71 1.42 -15.16
N PRO A 16 4.40 2.43 -16.00
CA PRO A 16 5.37 2.95 -16.97
C PRO A 16 6.66 3.48 -16.33
N ASP A 17 6.55 4.24 -15.24
CA ASP A 17 7.71 4.79 -14.53
C ASP A 17 8.56 3.68 -13.89
N LEU A 18 7.91 2.68 -13.28
CA LEU A 18 8.60 1.52 -12.72
C LEU A 18 9.33 0.72 -13.82
N LYS A 19 8.70 0.52 -14.98
CA LYS A 19 9.33 -0.16 -16.13
C LYS A 19 10.48 0.64 -16.75
N ALA A 20 10.46 1.97 -16.60
CA ALA A 20 11.58 2.83 -16.98
C ALA A 20 12.74 2.79 -15.96
N GLY A 21 12.61 2.03 -14.86
CA GLY A 21 13.63 1.90 -13.81
C GLY A 21 13.61 3.03 -12.79
N ALA A 22 12.55 3.84 -12.74
CA ALA A 22 12.44 4.92 -11.76
C ALA A 22 12.11 4.40 -10.36
N THR A 23 12.56 5.13 -9.33
CA THR A 23 12.06 4.98 -7.97
C THR A 23 10.79 5.82 -7.80
N VAL A 24 9.65 5.17 -7.60
CA VAL A 24 8.34 5.83 -7.49
C VAL A 24 7.92 6.00 -6.03
N LEU A 25 7.50 7.22 -5.66
CA LEU A 25 6.86 7.52 -4.38
C LEU A 25 5.36 7.77 -4.60
N VAL A 26 4.51 7.04 -3.89
CA VAL A 26 3.04 7.24 -3.91
C VAL A 26 2.60 7.89 -2.60
N ALA A 27 2.23 9.17 -2.66
CA ALA A 27 1.60 9.88 -1.55
C ALA A 27 0.08 9.93 -1.76
N ALA A 28 -0.68 9.25 -0.89
CA ALA A 28 -2.12 9.10 -1.04
C ALA A 28 -2.82 8.97 0.33
N HIS A 29 -4.03 8.39 0.35
CA HIS A 29 -4.86 8.25 1.55
C HIS A 29 -5.15 6.77 1.85
N GLY A 30 -5.61 6.47 3.07
CA GLY A 30 -5.77 5.09 3.55
C GLY A 30 -6.56 4.17 2.62
N ASN A 31 -7.68 4.60 2.04
CA ASN A 31 -8.48 3.74 1.17
C ASN A 31 -7.82 3.43 -0.19
N SER A 32 -7.13 4.41 -0.80
CA SER A 32 -6.43 4.18 -2.06
C SER A 32 -5.16 3.38 -1.84
N LEU A 33 -4.43 3.63 -0.75
CA LEU A 33 -3.27 2.82 -0.37
C LEU A 33 -3.68 1.37 -0.08
N ARG A 34 -4.78 1.13 0.64
CA ARG A 34 -5.31 -0.23 0.85
C ARG A 34 -5.67 -0.93 -0.46
N ALA A 35 -6.29 -0.22 -1.40
CA ALA A 35 -6.57 -0.79 -2.72
C ALA A 35 -5.30 -1.21 -3.47
N LEU A 36 -4.23 -0.41 -3.38
CA LEU A 36 -2.94 -0.74 -3.98
C LEU A 36 -2.26 -1.92 -3.27
N VAL A 37 -2.22 -1.92 -1.93
CA VAL A 37 -1.68 -3.01 -1.12
C VAL A 37 -2.42 -4.32 -1.40
N LYS A 38 -3.76 -4.28 -1.50
CA LYS A 38 -4.58 -5.45 -1.88
C LYS A 38 -4.11 -6.06 -3.20
N HIS A 39 -3.84 -5.21 -4.19
CA HIS A 39 -3.38 -5.65 -5.51
C HIS A 39 -1.98 -6.25 -5.48
N LEU A 40 -1.06 -5.58 -4.78
CA LEU A 40 0.34 -6.01 -4.68
C LEU A 40 0.49 -7.31 -3.89
N ASP A 41 -0.14 -7.39 -2.72
CA ASP A 41 0.01 -8.51 -1.79
C ASP A 41 -1.02 -9.64 -2.01
N GLY A 42 -1.95 -9.48 -2.96
CA GLY A 42 -2.96 -10.49 -3.28
C GLY A 42 -3.95 -10.77 -2.15
N ILE A 43 -4.21 -9.77 -1.30
CA ILE A 43 -5.02 -9.88 -0.08
C ILE A 43 -6.52 -10.01 -0.43
N SER A 44 -7.26 -10.83 0.31
CA SER A 44 -8.71 -10.97 0.14
C SER A 44 -9.49 -9.73 0.60
N ASP A 45 -10.77 -9.62 0.20
CA ASP A 45 -11.65 -8.54 0.66
C ASP A 45 -11.91 -8.54 2.17
N SER A 46 -11.89 -9.72 2.80
CA SER A 46 -12.03 -9.84 4.25
C SER A 46 -10.79 -9.34 4.99
N GLU A 47 -9.61 -9.73 4.52
CA GLU A 47 -8.34 -9.36 5.16
C GLU A 47 -8.02 -7.86 4.96
N ILE A 48 -8.34 -7.28 3.79
CA ILE A 48 -8.06 -5.86 3.54
C ILE A 48 -8.92 -4.93 4.41
N ALA A 49 -10.12 -5.37 4.83
CA ALA A 49 -10.99 -4.61 5.71
C ALA A 49 -10.38 -4.42 7.10
N GLU A 50 -9.58 -5.39 7.55
CA GLU A 50 -8.89 -5.37 8.85
C GLU A 50 -7.54 -4.64 8.81
N LEU A 51 -6.99 -4.41 7.60
CA LEU A 51 -5.71 -3.74 7.43
C LEU A 51 -5.81 -2.26 7.83
N ASN A 52 -4.96 -1.84 8.76
CA ASN A 52 -4.77 -0.45 9.16
C ASN A 52 -3.41 0.05 8.63
N ILE A 53 -3.43 1.00 7.71
CA ILE A 53 -2.21 1.65 7.20
C ILE A 53 -1.92 2.88 8.06
N PRO A 54 -0.74 2.98 8.71
CA PRO A 54 -0.39 4.12 9.53
C PRO A 54 -0.22 5.39 8.68
N THR A 55 -0.51 6.55 9.28
CA THR A 55 -0.32 7.83 8.61
C THR A 55 1.14 8.29 8.74
N GLY A 56 1.75 8.72 7.63
CA GLY A 56 3.08 9.34 7.65
C GLY A 56 4.25 8.38 7.83
N ILE A 57 4.03 7.06 7.77
CA ILE A 57 5.10 6.06 7.84
C ILE A 57 5.30 5.42 6.46
N PRO A 58 6.51 5.50 5.86
CA PRO A 58 6.77 4.91 4.55
C PRO A 58 6.67 3.38 4.55
N LEU A 59 5.87 2.83 3.64
CA LEU A 59 5.77 1.41 3.32
C LEU A 59 6.52 1.13 2.01
N HIS A 60 7.53 0.28 2.05
CA HIS A 60 8.44 0.01 0.95
C HIS A 60 8.14 -1.35 0.30
N TYR A 61 8.12 -1.35 -1.03
CA TYR A 61 7.95 -2.55 -1.86
C TYR A 61 9.16 -2.74 -2.77
N VAL A 62 9.64 -3.98 -2.84
CA VAL A 62 10.63 -4.42 -3.83
C VAL A 62 9.91 -5.34 -4.82
N LEU A 63 9.81 -4.90 -6.07
CA LEU A 63 9.08 -5.59 -7.12
C LEU A 63 10.04 -6.35 -8.05
N ASP A 64 9.59 -7.47 -8.58
CA ASP A 64 10.29 -8.23 -9.61
C ASP A 64 10.06 -7.64 -11.02
N ALA A 65 10.62 -8.28 -12.05
CA ALA A 65 10.49 -7.84 -13.45
C ALA A 65 9.03 -7.86 -13.97
N ASN A 66 8.14 -8.60 -13.31
CA ASN A 66 6.71 -8.65 -13.62
C ASN A 66 5.88 -7.71 -12.73
N LEU A 67 6.55 -6.83 -11.97
CA LEU A 67 5.96 -5.90 -11.02
C LEU A 67 5.20 -6.58 -9.88
N LYS A 68 5.58 -7.82 -9.54
CA LYS A 68 5.08 -8.53 -8.37
C LYS A 68 6.02 -8.29 -7.18
N PRO A 69 5.49 -8.09 -5.96
CA PRO A 69 6.34 -8.01 -4.79
C PRO A 69 7.18 -9.28 -4.59
N THR A 70 8.46 -9.10 -4.34
CA THR A 70 9.39 -10.19 -3.96
C THR A 70 9.14 -10.68 -2.53
N LYS A 71 8.49 -9.84 -1.72
CA LYS A 71 8.03 -10.07 -0.35
C LYS A 71 6.92 -9.06 -0.03
N ALA A 72 6.20 -9.28 1.06
CA ALA A 72 5.21 -8.33 1.56
C ALA A 72 5.87 -6.97 1.85
N GLY A 73 5.08 -5.90 1.79
CA GLY A 73 5.56 -4.55 2.06
C GLY A 73 6.19 -4.41 3.44
N GLU A 74 7.31 -3.70 3.53
CA GLU A 74 8.05 -3.48 4.78
C GLU A 74 8.04 -2.00 5.15
N TYR A 75 7.68 -1.68 6.39
CA TYR A 75 7.82 -0.31 6.89
C TYR A 75 9.30 0.01 7.13
N LEU A 76 9.74 1.18 6.69
CA LEU A 76 11.13 1.61 6.88
C LEU A 76 11.49 1.89 8.35
N ASP A 77 10.49 2.19 9.17
CA ASP A 77 10.59 2.21 10.64
C ASP A 77 9.48 1.33 11.24
N PRO A 78 9.77 0.03 11.49
CA PRO A 78 8.78 -0.90 12.02
C PRO A 78 8.26 -0.54 13.41
N ALA A 79 9.09 0.10 14.25
CA ALA A 79 8.70 0.48 15.61
C ALA A 79 7.68 1.62 15.58
N ALA A 80 7.96 2.67 14.80
CA ALA A 80 7.02 3.76 14.59
C ALA A 80 5.73 3.29 13.90
N ALA A 81 5.85 2.36 12.92
CA ALA A 81 4.70 1.78 12.25
C ALA A 81 3.77 1.05 13.24
N ALA A 82 4.33 0.20 14.12
CA ALA A 82 3.54 -0.56 15.09
C ALA A 82 2.74 0.34 16.04
N GLU A 83 3.34 1.41 16.54
CA GLU A 83 2.65 2.38 17.40
C GLU A 83 1.58 3.17 16.63
N ALA A 84 1.89 3.62 15.41
CA ALA A 84 0.94 4.37 14.59
C ALA A 84 -0.25 3.52 14.11
N ILE A 85 -0.06 2.23 13.83
CA ILE A 85 -1.13 1.29 13.47
C ILE A 85 -2.13 1.15 14.62
N LYS A 86 -1.63 0.99 15.85
CA LYS A 86 -2.49 0.94 17.05
C LYS A 86 -3.29 2.24 17.21
N ALA A 87 -2.66 3.39 16.96
CA ALA A 87 -3.35 4.68 17.03
C ALA A 87 -4.48 4.78 16.01
N VAL A 88 -4.25 4.39 14.74
CA VAL A 88 -5.29 4.37 13.69
C VAL A 88 -6.43 3.42 14.05
N ALA A 89 -6.13 2.22 14.52
CA ALA A 89 -7.16 1.23 14.90
C ALA A 89 -8.08 1.72 16.04
N ASN A 90 -7.58 2.61 16.90
CA ASN A 90 -8.36 3.17 18.01
C ASN A 90 -9.16 4.42 17.63
N GLN A 91 -8.91 5.06 16.47
CA GLN A 91 -9.68 6.25 16.04
C GLN A 91 -11.16 5.96 15.78
N GLY A 92 -11.50 4.73 15.41
CA GLY A 92 -12.89 4.28 15.21
C GLY A 92 -13.64 3.90 16.49
N LYS A 93 -12.95 3.83 17.63
CA LYS A 93 -13.54 3.51 18.93
C LYS A 93 -13.91 4.82 19.64
N LYS A 94 -15.09 5.34 19.35
CA LYS A 94 -15.77 6.36 20.18
C LYS A 94 -16.92 5.71 20.92
#